data_AF-A0A3M5WB96-F1
#
_entry.id   AF-A0A3M5WB96-F1
#
_cell.length_a   1.000
_cell.length_b   1.000
_cell.length_c   1.000
_cell.angle_alpha   90.00
_cell.angle_beta   90.00
_cell.angle_gamma   90.00
#
_symmetry.space_group_name_H-M   'P 1'
#
loop_
_entity.id
_entity.type
_entity.pdbx_description
1 polymer ?
#
loop_
_entity_poly.entity_id
_entity_poly.type
_entity_poly.pdbx_seq_one_letter_code
_entity_poly.pdbx_strand_id
1 'polypeptide(L)'
;MMYGLARDGQAPASFARLSRQGVPWMTVLVMGVTLLGGVLLNYLIPKDVFLLIASLATFATVWVWLMILLTQVAMRRSMSREEVTQLKFAVPFWPYGPAAAIAFMLFIFGVLGYFPDNRAALIVGAIWIVLLLIAYGLWVKPKALNKTH
;
A
#
# COMPACT_ATOMS: atom_id res chain seq x y z
N MET A 1 7.28 1.18 -9.67
CA MET A 1 6.89 2.01 -8.50
C MET A 1 8.00 2.08 -7.45
N MET A 2 8.57 0.97 -6.99
CA MET A 2 9.70 0.95 -6.02
C MET A 2 10.88 1.86 -6.39
N TYR A 3 11.26 1.91 -7.67
CA TYR A 3 12.30 2.82 -8.16
C TYR A 3 12.00 4.30 -7.88
N GLY A 4 10.76 4.76 -8.11
CA GLY A 4 10.34 6.14 -7.86
C GLY A 4 10.37 6.47 -6.37
N LEU A 5 9.79 5.58 -5.54
CA LEU A 5 9.83 5.72 -4.08
C LEU A 5 11.27 5.80 -3.56
N ALA A 6 12.20 5.00 -4.12
CA ALA A 6 13.61 5.05 -3.73
C ALA A 6 14.29 6.36 -4.15
N ARG A 7 13.92 6.93 -5.29
CA ARG A 7 14.40 8.27 -5.71
C ARG A 7 13.91 9.38 -4.79
N ASP A 8 12.68 9.26 -4.31
CA ASP A 8 12.07 10.21 -3.36
C ASP A 8 12.49 9.97 -1.91
N GLY A 9 13.38 8.99 -1.66
CA GLY A 9 13.89 8.67 -0.33
C GLY A 9 12.89 7.92 0.55
N GLN A 10 11.84 7.34 -0.04
CA GLN A 10 10.79 6.56 0.63
C GLN A 10 11.01 5.03 0.53
N ALA A 11 12.12 4.59 -0.06
CA ALA A 11 12.54 3.19 -0.12
C ALA A 11 14.09 3.10 -0.10
N PRO A 12 14.68 1.92 0.18
CA PRO A 12 16.14 1.78 0.25
C PRO A 12 16.81 2.21 -1.06
N ALA A 13 17.91 2.97 -0.96
CA ALA A 13 18.58 3.56 -2.12
C ALA A 13 19.05 2.54 -3.17
N SER A 14 19.21 1.27 -2.80
CA SER A 14 19.50 0.16 -3.73
C SER A 14 18.42 -0.02 -4.79
N PHE A 15 17.15 0.29 -4.50
CA PHE A 15 16.04 0.22 -5.45
C PHE A 15 16.04 1.35 -6.47
N ALA A 16 16.83 2.42 -6.26
CA ALA A 16 17.01 3.51 -7.21
C ALA A 16 18.10 3.23 -8.26
N ARG A 17 18.70 2.02 -8.28
CA ARG A 17 19.75 1.64 -9.24
C ARG A 17 19.14 1.07 -10.53
N LEU A 18 19.66 1.52 -11.66
CA LEU A 18 19.31 1.00 -12.99
C LEU A 18 20.43 0.13 -13.56
N SER A 19 20.07 -0.86 -14.38
CA SER A 19 21.00 -1.60 -15.23
C SER A 19 21.47 -0.74 -16.41
N ARG A 20 22.43 -1.24 -17.20
CA ARG A 20 22.87 -0.57 -18.44
C ARG A 20 21.75 -0.37 -19.45
N GLN A 21 20.72 -1.21 -19.43
CA GLN A 21 19.52 -1.08 -20.29
C GLN A 21 18.40 -0.22 -19.66
N GLY A 22 18.67 0.48 -18.55
CA GLY A 22 17.67 1.34 -17.90
C GLY A 22 16.63 0.60 -17.06
N VAL A 23 16.85 -0.67 -16.74
CA VAL A 23 15.90 -1.48 -15.96
C VAL A 23 16.21 -1.41 -14.46
N PRO A 24 15.23 -1.16 -13.57
CA PRO A 24 15.40 -1.25 -12.11
C PRO A 24 15.63 -2.70 -11.63
N TRP A 25 16.84 -3.23 -11.88
CA TRP A 25 17.15 -4.66 -11.73
C TRP A 25 16.92 -5.19 -10.32
N MET A 26 17.12 -4.36 -9.29
CA MET A 26 16.88 -4.75 -7.90
C MET A 26 15.39 -5.06 -7.64
N THR A 27 14.49 -4.30 -8.27
CA THR A 27 13.04 -4.55 -8.18
C THR A 27 12.70 -5.88 -8.84
N VAL A 28 13.26 -6.12 -10.03
CA VAL A 28 13.04 -7.37 -10.80
C VAL A 28 13.55 -8.58 -10.01
N LEU A 29 14.75 -8.50 -9.45
CA LEU A 29 15.33 -9.58 -8.66
C LEU A 29 14.49 -9.90 -7.44
N VAL A 30 14.09 -8.89 -6.66
CA VAL A 30 13.26 -9.10 -5.46
C VAL A 30 11.92 -9.72 -5.84
N MET A 31 11.27 -9.25 -6.91
CA MET A 31 10.03 -9.86 -7.40
C MET A 31 10.23 -11.32 -7.82
N GLY A 32 11.29 -11.61 -8.58
CA GLY A 32 11.61 -12.97 -9.01
C GLY A 32 11.85 -13.91 -7.83
N VAL A 33 12.67 -13.50 -6.86
CA VAL A 33 12.93 -14.27 -5.63
C VAL A 33 11.65 -14.47 -4.82
N THR A 34 10.81 -13.44 -4.71
CA THR A 34 9.53 -13.54 -3.97
C THR A 34 8.58 -14.53 -4.64
N LEU A 35 8.46 -14.49 -5.96
CA LEU A 35 7.63 -15.42 -6.73
C LEU A 35 8.13 -16.86 -6.61
N LEU A 36 9.43 -17.09 -6.77
CA LEU A 36 10.03 -18.41 -6.60
C LEU A 36 9.87 -18.93 -5.17
N GLY A 37 10.02 -18.04 -4.17
CA GLY A 37 9.73 -18.35 -2.77
C GLY A 37 8.27 -18.74 -2.56
N GLY A 38 7.33 -18.05 -3.21
CA GLY A 38 5.91 -18.40 -3.20
C GLY A 38 5.63 -19.78 -3.80
N VAL A 39 6.25 -20.11 -4.94
CA VAL A 39 6.14 -21.45 -5.56
C VAL A 39 6.69 -22.53 -4.65
N LEU A 40 7.86 -22.30 -4.04
CA LEU A 40 8.47 -23.24 -3.10
C LEU A 40 7.59 -23.45 -1.86
N LEU A 41 7.09 -22.37 -1.27
CA LEU A 41 6.17 -22.45 -0.13
C LEU A 41 4.90 -23.21 -0.50
N ASN A 42 4.34 -22.96 -1.68
CA ASN A 42 3.17 -23.68 -2.17
C ASN A 42 3.42 -25.19 -2.34
N TYR A 43 4.64 -25.60 -2.68
CA TYR A 43 5.01 -27.02 -2.72
C TYR A 43 5.12 -27.63 -1.31
N LEU A 44 5.67 -26.89 -0.35
CA LEU A 44 5.93 -27.39 1.01
C LEU A 44 4.67 -27.39 1.90
N ILE A 45 3.82 -26.37 1.80
CA ILE A 45 2.66 -26.16 2.68
C ILE A 45 1.44 -25.71 1.85
N PRO A 46 0.94 -26.53 0.91
CA PRO A 46 -0.05 -26.11 -0.08
C PRO A 46 -1.38 -25.64 0.53
N LYS A 47 -1.80 -26.23 1.66
CA LYS A 47 -3.09 -25.92 2.30
C LYS A 47 -3.10 -24.52 2.93
N ASP A 48 -2.01 -24.14 3.60
CA ASP A 48 -1.97 -22.89 4.38
C ASP A 48 -1.42 -21.71 3.56
N VAL A 49 -0.52 -21.97 2.60
CA VAL A 49 0.11 -20.91 1.80
C VAL A 49 -0.89 -20.18 0.92
N PHE A 50 -1.85 -20.91 0.33
CA PHE A 50 -2.92 -20.28 -0.41
C PHE A 50 -3.75 -19.37 0.49
N LEU A 51 -4.16 -19.84 1.66
CA LEU A 51 -4.95 -19.06 2.62
C LEU A 51 -4.18 -17.81 3.06
N LEU A 52 -2.89 -17.94 3.37
CA LEU A 52 -2.03 -16.83 3.79
C LEU A 52 -1.92 -15.75 2.70
N ILE A 53 -1.62 -16.15 1.46
CA ILE A 53 -1.46 -15.22 0.34
C ILE A 53 -2.80 -14.58 -0.02
N ALA A 54 -3.88 -15.36 -0.07
CA ALA A 54 -5.22 -14.85 -0.34
C ALA A 54 -5.70 -13.88 0.75
N SER A 55 -5.41 -14.18 2.02
CA SER A 55 -5.69 -13.32 3.18
C SER A 55 -4.92 -12.00 3.08
N LEU A 56 -3.62 -12.06 2.78
CA LEU A 56 -2.79 -10.88 2.59
C LEU A 56 -3.27 -10.03 1.41
N ALA A 57 -3.59 -10.64 0.28
CA ALA A 57 -4.09 -9.95 -0.91
C ALA A 57 -5.44 -9.28 -0.65
N THR A 58 -6.34 -9.97 0.05
CA THR A 58 -7.66 -9.45 0.44
C THR A 58 -7.50 -8.22 1.32
N PHE A 59 -6.70 -8.32 2.38
CA PHE A 59 -6.43 -7.20 3.28
C PHE A 59 -5.77 -6.03 2.55
N ALA A 60 -4.69 -6.30 1.79
CA ALA A 60 -3.94 -5.27 1.07
C ALA A 60 -4.84 -4.52 0.07
N THR A 61 -5.78 -5.22 -0.57
CA THR A 61 -6.75 -4.59 -1.47
C THR A 61 -7.62 -3.59 -0.72
N VAL A 62 -8.32 -4.01 0.33
CA VAL A 62 -9.20 -3.10 1.10
C VAL A 62 -8.40 -1.95 1.72
N TRP A 63 -7.20 -2.24 2.23
CA TRP A 63 -6.31 -1.25 2.81
C TRP A 63 -5.85 -0.19 1.79
N VAL A 64 -5.42 -0.59 0.60
CA VAL A 64 -4.98 0.34 -0.46
C VAL A 64 -6.14 1.25 -0.89
N TRP A 65 -7.34 0.71 -1.06
CA TRP A 65 -8.51 1.51 -1.45
C TRP A 65 -8.91 2.52 -0.38
N LEU A 66 -8.89 2.11 0.90
CA LEU A 66 -9.08 3.03 2.02
C LEU A 66 -8.02 4.14 2.02
N MET A 67 -6.74 3.80 1.85
CA MET A 67 -5.65 4.77 1.82
C MET A 67 -5.75 5.74 0.63
N ILE A 68 -6.19 5.28 -0.54
CA ILE A 68 -6.46 6.14 -1.70
C ILE A 68 -7.53 7.18 -1.35
N LEU A 69 -8.65 6.75 -0.75
CA LEU A 69 -9.74 7.65 -0.34
C LEU A 69 -9.28 8.65 0.73
N LEU A 70 -8.57 8.18 1.76
CA LEU A 70 -8.05 9.03 2.83
C LEU A 70 -7.05 10.06 2.28
N THR A 71 -6.15 9.63 1.39
CA THR A 71 -5.18 10.53 0.74
C THR A 71 -5.87 11.53 -0.18
N GLN A 72 -6.91 11.12 -0.91
CA GLN A 72 -7.71 12.03 -1.73
C GLN A 72 -8.39 13.10 -0.88
N VAL A 73 -8.99 12.72 0.26
CA VAL A 73 -9.64 13.66 1.17
C VAL A 73 -8.61 14.58 1.81
N ALA A 74 -7.46 14.06 2.26
CA ALA A 74 -6.37 14.84 2.83
C ALA A 74 -5.80 15.84 1.83
N MET A 75 -5.53 15.41 0.60
CA MET A 75 -5.07 16.25 -0.51
C MET A 75 -6.06 17.39 -0.75
N ARG A 76 -7.36 17.08 -0.87
CA ARG A 76 -8.36 18.12 -1.13
C ARG A 76 -8.56 19.08 0.04
N ARG A 77 -8.30 18.64 1.28
CA ARG A 77 -8.32 19.52 2.47
C ARG A 77 -7.08 20.40 2.59
N SER A 78 -5.95 20.00 2.01
CA SER A 78 -4.73 20.82 1.97
C SER A 78 -4.71 21.86 0.85
N MET A 79 -5.65 21.80 -0.10
CA MET A 79 -5.72 22.72 -1.24
C MET A 79 -6.39 24.05 -0.89
N SER A 80 -5.94 25.14 -1.51
CA SER A 80 -6.60 26.45 -1.46
C SER A 80 -7.92 26.43 -2.22
N ARG A 81 -8.75 27.47 -2.03
CA ARG A 81 -10.01 27.61 -2.78
C ARG A 81 -9.75 27.76 -4.28
N GLU A 82 -8.72 28.50 -4.67
CA GLU A 82 -8.32 28.65 -6.08
C GLU A 82 -7.83 27.34 -6.68
N GLU A 83 -7.05 26.56 -5.95
CA GLU A 83 -6.59 25.26 -6.43
C GLU A 83 -7.77 24.30 -6.62
N VAL A 84 -8.76 24.34 -5.71
CA VAL A 84 -9.96 23.52 -5.80
C VAL A 84 -10.80 23.84 -7.04
N THR A 85 -10.90 25.12 -7.45
CA THR A 85 -11.65 25.50 -8.66
C THR A 85 -10.92 25.11 -9.95
N GLN A 86 -9.61 24.88 -9.89
CA GLN A 86 -8.82 24.41 -11.04
C GLN A 86 -8.83 22.88 -11.23
N LEU A 87 -9.48 22.10 -10.35
CA LEU A 87 -9.61 20.65 -10.56
C LEU A 87 -10.42 20.37 -11.83
N LYS A 88 -9.76 19.81 -12.84
CA LYS A 88 -10.42 19.29 -14.06
C LYS A 88 -11.40 18.15 -13.79
N PHE A 89 -11.15 17.37 -12.73
CA PHE A 89 -11.97 16.23 -12.32
C PHE A 89 -12.34 16.35 -10.85
N ALA A 90 -13.35 17.18 -10.56
CA ALA A 90 -13.88 17.30 -9.22
C ALA A 90 -14.68 16.04 -8.84
N VAL A 91 -14.51 15.58 -7.60
CA VAL A 91 -15.28 14.45 -7.09
C VAL A 91 -16.74 14.86 -6.90
N PRO A 92 -17.71 14.09 -7.43
CA PRO A 92 -19.12 14.39 -7.24
C PRO A 92 -19.52 14.27 -5.77
N PHE A 93 -20.48 15.08 -5.33
CA PHE A 93 -21.04 15.06 -3.98
C PHE A 93 -20.03 15.31 -2.85
N TRP A 94 -18.98 16.11 -3.09
CA TRP A 94 -18.07 16.49 -2.01
C TRP A 94 -18.81 17.23 -0.87
N PRO A 95 -18.56 16.93 0.42
CA PRO A 95 -17.65 15.91 0.98
C PRO A 95 -18.32 14.53 1.25
N TYR A 96 -19.61 14.41 1.02
CA TYR A 96 -20.41 13.23 1.39
C TYR A 96 -20.07 11.97 0.59
N GLY A 97 -19.75 12.10 -0.71
CA GLY A 97 -19.38 10.97 -1.56
C GLY A 97 -18.15 10.21 -1.01
N PRO A 98 -16.99 10.87 -0.84
CA PRO A 98 -15.83 10.25 -0.20
C PRO A 98 -16.09 9.76 1.22
N ALA A 99 -16.89 10.49 2.02
CA ALA A 99 -17.24 10.04 3.37
C ALA A 99 -18.03 8.73 3.38
N ALA A 100 -19.00 8.58 2.49
CA ALA A 100 -19.77 7.34 2.32
C ALA A 100 -18.87 6.19 1.84
N ALA A 101 -17.95 6.46 0.90
CA ALA A 101 -17.00 5.46 0.42
C ALA A 101 -16.03 5.00 1.53
N ILE A 102 -15.53 5.92 2.35
CA ILE A 102 -14.69 5.60 3.52
C ILE A 102 -15.49 4.76 4.53
N ALA A 103 -16.72 5.17 4.85
CA ALA A 103 -17.59 4.41 5.75
C ALA A 103 -17.84 2.99 5.21
N PHE A 104 -18.04 2.84 3.90
CA PHE A 104 -18.17 1.53 3.26
C PHE A 104 -16.89 0.69 3.34
N MET A 105 -15.71 1.28 3.15
CA MET A 105 -14.43 0.57 3.36
C MET A 105 -14.27 0.10 4.81
N LEU A 106 -14.62 0.93 5.80
CA LEU A 106 -14.59 0.55 7.22
C LEU A 106 -15.61 -0.56 7.54
N PHE A 107 -16.78 -0.52 6.90
CA PHE A 107 -17.75 -1.60 6.98
C PHE A 107 -17.16 -2.92 6.44
N ILE A 108 -16.43 -2.91 5.33
CA ILE A 108 -15.75 -4.11 4.81
C ILE A 108 -14.73 -4.64 5.84
N PHE A 109 -13.96 -3.79 6.51
CA PHE A 109 -13.09 -4.23 7.62
C PHE A 109 -13.89 -4.92 8.74
N GLY A 110 -15.06 -4.39 9.08
CA GLY A 110 -15.98 -5.03 10.02
C GLY A 110 -16.46 -6.41 9.56
N VAL A 111 -16.82 -6.54 8.28
CA VAL A 111 -17.24 -7.81 7.66
C VAL A 111 -16.10 -8.83 7.69
N LEU A 112 -14.86 -8.43 7.35
CA LEU A 112 -13.69 -9.31 7.42
C LEU A 112 -13.44 -9.84 8.84
N GLY A 113 -13.70 -9.02 9.86
CA GLY A 113 -13.58 -9.42 11.26
C GLY A 113 -14.74 -10.27 11.76
N TYR A 114 -15.95 -10.05 11.23
CA TYR A 114 -17.14 -10.76 11.67
C TYR A 114 -17.10 -12.24 11.27
N PHE A 115 -16.85 -12.52 9.99
CA PHE A 115 -16.85 -13.88 9.43
C PHE A 115 -15.57 -14.65 9.78
N PRO A 116 -15.66 -15.81 10.46
CA PRO A 116 -14.49 -16.57 10.90
C PRO A 116 -13.47 -16.86 9.80
N ASP A 117 -13.94 -17.22 8.61
CA ASP A 117 -13.10 -17.58 7.46
C ASP A 117 -12.28 -16.40 6.92
N ASN A 118 -12.74 -15.16 7.16
CA ASN A 118 -12.10 -13.95 6.68
C ASN A 118 -11.19 -13.28 7.72
N ARG A 119 -11.28 -13.68 9.00
CA ARG A 119 -10.49 -13.09 10.10
C ARG A 119 -8.99 -13.20 9.87
N ALA A 120 -8.57 -14.26 9.18
CA ALA A 120 -7.18 -14.46 8.80
C ALA A 120 -6.62 -13.26 8.01
N ALA A 121 -7.43 -12.61 7.16
CA ALA A 121 -7.03 -11.40 6.43
C ALA A 121 -6.63 -10.26 7.37
N LEU A 122 -7.39 -10.03 8.45
CA LEU A 122 -7.07 -8.97 9.41
C LEU A 122 -5.79 -9.25 10.19
N ILE A 123 -5.60 -10.50 10.63
CA ILE A 123 -4.41 -10.89 11.41
C ILE A 123 -3.16 -10.84 10.55
N VAL A 124 -3.19 -11.49 9.38
CA VAL A 124 -2.08 -11.50 8.42
C VAL A 124 -1.77 -10.07 7.95
N GLY A 125 -2.81 -9.29 7.67
CA GLY A 125 -2.68 -7.89 7.30
C GLY A 125 -2.04 -7.03 8.38
N ALA A 126 -2.47 -7.17 9.64
CA ALA A 126 -1.89 -6.43 10.76
C ALA A 126 -0.41 -6.77 10.96
N ILE A 127 -0.06 -8.05 10.91
CA ILE A 127 1.35 -8.51 10.95
C ILE A 127 2.13 -7.88 9.80
N TRP A 128 1.58 -7.90 8.58
CA TRP A 128 2.22 -7.32 7.41
C TRP A 128 2.44 -5.80 7.55
N ILE A 129 1.46 -5.04 8.05
CA ILE A 129 1.64 -3.60 8.31
C ILE A 129 2.75 -3.35 9.33
N VAL A 130 2.78 -4.11 10.44
CA VAL A 130 3.84 -4.01 11.44
C VAL A 130 5.22 -4.30 10.82
N LEU A 131 5.33 -5.35 10.00
CA LEU A 131 6.56 -5.68 9.29
C LEU A 131 7.00 -4.55 8.34
N LEU A 132 6.05 -3.94 7.61
CA LEU A 132 6.35 -2.80 6.75
C LEU A 132 6.80 -1.57 7.53
N LEU A 133 6.19 -1.26 8.68
CA LEU A 133 6.59 -0.15 9.54
C LEU A 133 8.00 -0.36 10.10
N ILE A 134 8.32 -1.58 10.53
CA ILE A 134 9.67 -1.96 10.99
C ILE A 134 10.67 -1.83 9.84
N ALA A 135 10.37 -2.41 8.67
CA ALA A 135 11.22 -2.34 7.49
C ALA A 135 11.46 -0.88 7.04
N TYR A 136 10.41 -0.06 7.07
CA TYR A 136 10.51 1.37 6.79
C TYR A 136 11.42 2.08 7.80
N GLY A 137 11.21 1.88 9.11
CA GLY A 137 12.04 2.52 10.14
C GLY A 137 13.52 2.09 10.11
N LEU A 138 13.80 0.84 9.73
CA LEU A 138 15.17 0.32 9.66
C LEU A 138 15.90 0.72 8.38
N TRP A 139 15.22 0.69 7.24
CA TRP A 139 15.88 0.83 5.94
C TRP A 139 15.59 2.15 5.22
N VAL A 140 14.61 2.91 5.67
CA VAL A 140 14.32 4.25 5.17
C VAL A 140 14.74 5.24 6.23
N LYS A 141 15.92 5.84 6.06
CA LYS A 141 16.31 7.02 6.85
C LYS A 141 15.45 8.18 6.36
N PRO A 142 14.51 8.71 7.16
CA PRO A 142 13.70 9.83 6.73
C PRO A 142 14.68 10.96 6.42
N LYS A 143 14.73 11.44 5.17
CA LYS A 143 15.14 12.83 4.96
C LYS A 143 14.12 13.62 5.76
N ALA A 144 14.54 14.21 6.88
CA ALA A 144 13.72 15.17 7.61
C ALA A 144 13.03 16.04 6.55
N LEU A 145 11.70 16.13 6.62
CA LEU A 145 10.92 17.04 5.78
C LEU A 145 11.50 18.43 6.00
N ASN A 146 12.51 18.81 5.20
CA ASN A 146 13.00 20.17 5.16
C ASN A 146 11.82 20.93 4.61
N LYS A 147 11.11 21.57 5.54
CA LYS A 147 10.21 22.68 5.28
C LYS A 147 11.05 23.75 4.59
N THR A 148 11.20 23.64 3.28
CA THR A 148 11.66 24.74 2.45
C THR A 148 10.47 25.17 1.63
N HIS A 149 9.85 26.23 2.16
CA HIS A 149 8.98 27.24 1.56
C HIS A 149 7.68 26.78 0.92
#